data_AF-A0A0P4W9T7-F1
#
_entry.id   AF-A0A0P4W9T7-F1
#
_cell.length_a   1.000
_cell.length_b   1.000
_cell.length_c   1.000
_cell.angle_alpha   90.00
_cell.angle_beta   90.00
_cell.angle_gamma   90.00
#
_symmetry.space_group_name_H-M   'P 1'
#
loop_
_entity.id
_entity.type
_entity.pdbx_description
1 polymer ?
#
loop_
_entity_poly.entity_id
_entity_poly.type
_entity_poly.pdbx_seq_one_letter_code
_entity_poly.pdbx_strand_id
1 'polypeptide(L)'
;MAMGVVGGLVGVLGRTLRKRQSLTVLLLLLFSLSLIRNARHEMRIETRVEEEEEESEEDYITPEEVLQVLRLLDSAVSNVEAQCGRMVTLGGRITCSCEKKLCGVDGAKMVCLDPDVMPPPRHCHALNFGIGYEFSFDEALVNYGCRVFAFDPTNSNITNKVYQANYTQGLAAPKPRRDSRAPSPLRRTFHALNLGLGPKDHTLFLNLTEDGRYYRGNIATFLTYRSVLRILDNPRVDIIKIDIEGVEWQVLQELLSAPDAAEALQHVRQILMEVHFDFLKPDMNAEKLLKAAWRALRVLQRLRELGFHLAAFDLNNTAQKYMAFGPLRLALFREVTLIRRSPAGVLG
;
A
#
# COMPACT_ATOMS: atom_id res chain seq x y z
N MET A 1 -25.77 14.76 28.63
CA MET A 1 -26.80 15.82 28.69
C MET A 1 -26.17 17.03 29.38
N ALA A 2 -25.91 18.11 28.64
CA ALA A 2 -25.35 19.35 29.20
C ALA A 2 -26.41 20.45 29.09
N MET A 3 -27.03 20.77 30.23
CA MET A 3 -27.75 22.02 30.50
C MET A 3 -26.69 22.97 31.09
N GLY A 4 -26.59 24.26 30.81
CA GLY A 4 -27.58 25.31 30.59
C GLY A 4 -27.14 26.52 31.43
N VAL A 5 -27.54 27.73 31.03
CA VAL A 5 -27.37 29.03 31.71
C VAL A 5 -26.18 29.89 31.24
N VAL A 6 -26.41 30.70 30.21
CA VAL A 6 -25.74 31.99 30.02
C VAL A 6 -26.83 33.06 29.97
N GLY A 7 -26.96 33.80 31.07
CA GLY A 7 -27.91 34.90 31.20
C GLY A 7 -27.51 35.76 32.39
N GLY A 8 -26.83 36.87 32.12
CA GLY A 8 -26.55 37.89 33.14
C GLY A 8 -25.39 38.78 32.75
N LEU A 9 -25.69 39.88 32.06
CA LEU A 9 -25.13 41.24 32.26
C LEU A 9 -25.47 42.16 31.06
N VAL A 10 -26.75 42.22 30.70
CA VAL A 10 -27.33 43.46 30.16
C VAL A 10 -27.53 44.36 31.39
N GLY A 11 -26.55 45.22 31.70
CA GLY A 11 -26.71 46.04 32.90
C GLY A 11 -25.55 46.91 33.38
N VAL A 12 -24.40 47.05 32.71
CA VAL A 12 -23.35 47.97 33.23
C VAL A 12 -22.49 48.60 32.12
N LEU A 13 -23.09 49.23 31.10
CA LEU A 13 -22.33 50.12 30.19
C LEU A 13 -23.19 51.24 29.58
N GLY A 14 -24.25 51.63 30.29
CA GLY A 14 -25.06 52.81 29.98
C GLY A 14 -24.74 53.96 30.94
N ARG A 15 -23.62 54.64 30.75
CA ARG A 15 -23.35 56.02 31.22
C ARG A 15 -22.04 56.48 30.57
N THR A 16 -22.07 57.70 30.03
CA THR A 16 -21.00 58.44 29.32
C THR A 16 -20.69 58.04 27.86
N LEU A 17 -21.64 58.28 26.95
CA LEU A 17 -21.31 58.69 25.57
C LEU A 17 -21.94 60.06 25.29
N ARG A 18 -21.10 61.07 25.01
CA ARG A 18 -21.53 62.44 24.70
C ARG A 18 -22.36 62.43 23.40
N LYS A 19 -23.45 63.22 23.34
CA LYS A 19 -24.39 63.35 22.21
C LYS A 19 -23.76 63.47 20.80
N ARG A 20 -22.50 63.90 20.66
CA ARG A 20 -21.79 63.99 19.37
C ARG A 20 -21.21 62.66 18.85
N GLN A 21 -20.92 61.68 19.71
CA GLN A 21 -20.39 60.37 19.28
C GLN A 21 -21.50 59.38 18.85
N SER A 22 -22.75 59.66 19.23
CA SER A 22 -23.90 58.81 18.89
C SER A 22 -24.34 58.92 17.42
N LEU A 23 -24.13 60.09 16.79
CA LEU A 23 -24.47 60.31 15.38
C LEU A 23 -23.48 59.65 14.43
N THR A 24 -22.18 59.67 14.76
CA THR A 24 -21.14 59.07 13.94
C THR A 24 -21.25 57.54 13.92
N VAL A 25 -21.58 56.93 15.07
CA VAL A 25 -21.84 55.48 15.16
C VAL A 25 -23.10 55.09 14.39
N LEU A 26 -24.16 55.91 14.45
CA LEU A 26 -25.38 55.68 13.68
C LEU A 26 -25.16 55.81 12.16
N LEU A 27 -24.37 56.79 11.72
CA LEU A 27 -23.99 56.96 10.31
C LEU A 27 -23.13 55.80 9.80
N LEU A 28 -22.17 55.31 10.61
CA LEU A 28 -21.36 54.14 10.27
C LEU A 28 -22.21 52.85 10.18
N LEU A 29 -23.18 52.68 11.07
CA LEU A 29 -24.12 51.56 11.01
C LEU A 29 -25.02 51.63 9.77
N LEU A 30 -25.56 52.80 9.43
CA LEU A 30 -26.36 52.98 8.21
C LEU A 30 -25.54 52.77 6.94
N PHE A 31 -24.27 53.22 6.92
CA PHE A 31 -23.37 52.98 5.79
C PHE A 31 -23.03 51.49 5.65
N SER A 32 -22.79 50.79 6.76
CA SER A 32 -22.56 49.33 6.74
C SER A 32 -23.79 48.53 6.28
N LEU A 33 -25.00 48.95 6.68
CA LEU A 33 -26.25 48.33 6.22
C LEU A 33 -26.53 48.60 4.74
N SER A 34 -26.16 49.78 4.23
CA SER A 34 -26.24 50.12 2.81
C SER A 34 -25.27 49.28 1.97
N LEU A 35 -24.03 49.10 2.44
CA LEU A 35 -23.03 48.23 1.80
C LEU A 35 -23.49 46.76 1.78
N ILE A 36 -24.08 46.26 2.87
CA ILE A 36 -24.65 44.90 2.93
C ILE A 36 -25.87 44.77 1.99
N ARG A 37 -26.70 45.81 1.86
CA ARG A 37 -27.83 45.82 0.92
C ARG A 37 -27.35 45.83 -0.54
N ASN A 38 -26.32 46.60 -0.86
CA ASN A 38 -25.73 46.63 -2.21
C ASN A 38 -25.04 45.31 -2.55
N ALA A 39 -24.26 44.73 -1.62
CA ALA A 39 -23.64 43.41 -1.82
C ALA A 39 -24.68 42.29 -1.98
N ARG A 40 -25.81 42.36 -1.26
CA ARG A 40 -26.95 41.45 -1.48
C ARG A 40 -27.69 41.70 -2.79
N HIS A 41 -27.67 42.91 -3.32
CA HIS A 41 -28.29 43.24 -4.61
C HIS A 41 -27.41 42.82 -5.79
N GLU A 42 -26.08 42.96 -5.68
CA GLU A 42 -25.13 42.40 -6.64
C GLU A 42 -25.18 40.86 -6.66
N MET A 43 -25.18 40.19 -5.49
CA MET A 43 -25.43 38.74 -5.42
C MET A 43 -26.77 38.32 -6.03
N ARG A 44 -27.81 39.15 -5.90
CA ARG A 44 -29.16 38.84 -6.41
C ARG A 44 -29.31 39.10 -7.91
N ILE A 45 -28.47 39.95 -8.49
CA ILE A 45 -28.41 40.15 -9.95
C ILE A 45 -27.60 39.04 -10.61
N GLU A 46 -26.56 38.53 -9.95
CA GLU A 46 -25.76 37.40 -10.47
C GLU A 46 -26.52 36.06 -10.42
N THR A 47 -27.54 35.93 -9.55
CA THR A 47 -28.42 34.75 -9.47
C THR A 47 -29.68 34.84 -10.33
N ARG A 48 -29.68 35.62 -11.41
CA ARG A 48 -30.76 35.60 -12.43
C ARG A 48 -30.18 35.36 -13.82
N VAL A 49 -29.29 34.38 -13.91
CA VAL A 49 -29.13 33.59 -15.12
C VAL A 49 -30.35 32.66 -15.16
N GLU A 50 -30.97 32.61 -16.32
CA GLU A 50 -32.14 31.79 -16.62
C GLU A 50 -31.88 30.35 -16.15
N GLU A 51 -32.73 29.83 -15.26
CA GLU A 51 -32.89 28.39 -15.07
C GLU A 51 -33.48 27.87 -16.38
N GLU A 52 -32.62 27.68 -17.39
CA GLU A 52 -32.80 26.53 -18.26
C GLU A 52 -32.72 25.33 -17.31
N GLU A 53 -33.81 24.56 -17.25
CA GLU A 53 -33.80 23.21 -16.73
C GLU A 53 -32.81 22.41 -17.60
N GLU A 54 -31.51 22.55 -17.33
CA GLU A 54 -30.56 21.47 -17.60
C GLU A 54 -31.04 20.33 -16.72
N GLU A 55 -31.84 19.47 -17.34
CA GLU A 55 -31.94 18.07 -16.98
C GLU A 55 -30.50 17.61 -16.70
N SER A 56 -30.11 17.57 -15.42
CA SER A 56 -28.85 16.96 -15.07
C SER A 56 -29.03 15.51 -15.50
N GLU A 57 -28.43 15.14 -16.62
CA GLU A 57 -28.20 13.74 -16.94
C GLU A 57 -27.55 13.16 -15.68
N GLU A 58 -28.33 12.43 -14.87
CA GLU A 58 -27.76 11.53 -13.90
C GLU A 58 -26.88 10.62 -14.74
N ASP A 59 -25.58 10.89 -14.72
CA ASP A 59 -24.56 10.21 -15.51
C ASP A 59 -24.57 8.73 -15.11
N TYR A 60 -25.48 7.99 -15.74
CA TYR A 60 -25.82 6.64 -15.33
C TYR A 60 -24.66 5.76 -15.77
N ILE A 61 -23.88 5.32 -14.79
CA ILE A 61 -22.75 4.44 -15.02
C ILE A 61 -23.24 3.18 -15.74
N THR A 62 -22.82 3.03 -16.98
CA THR A 62 -23.19 1.90 -17.83
C THR A 62 -22.38 0.65 -17.47
N PRO A 63 -22.94 -0.56 -17.62
CA PRO A 63 -22.17 -1.80 -17.49
C PRO A 63 -20.94 -1.83 -18.42
N GLU A 64 -21.03 -1.21 -19.59
CA GLU A 64 -19.95 -1.11 -20.57
C GLU A 64 -18.74 -0.31 -20.03
N GLU A 65 -18.97 0.81 -19.35
CA GLU A 65 -17.91 1.60 -18.72
C GLU A 65 -17.21 0.81 -17.62
N VAL A 66 -17.97 0.12 -16.77
CA VAL A 66 -17.43 -0.75 -15.73
C VAL A 66 -16.56 -1.84 -16.35
N LEU A 67 -17.08 -2.50 -17.39
CA LEU A 67 -16.37 -3.56 -18.12
C LEU A 67 -15.06 -3.03 -18.74
N GLN A 68 -15.07 -1.82 -19.31
CA GLN A 68 -13.88 -1.20 -19.89
C GLN A 68 -12.81 -0.94 -18.83
N VAL A 69 -13.18 -0.36 -17.69
CA VAL A 69 -12.22 -0.05 -16.62
C VAL A 69 -11.65 -1.33 -15.99
N LEU A 70 -12.46 -2.37 -15.82
CA LEU A 70 -11.97 -3.67 -15.34
C LEU A 70 -10.99 -4.32 -16.34
N ARG A 71 -11.23 -4.22 -17.65
CA ARG A 71 -10.29 -4.69 -18.68
C ARG A 71 -8.98 -3.90 -18.67
N LEU A 72 -9.05 -2.59 -18.46
CA LEU A 72 -7.85 -1.76 -18.32
C LEU A 72 -7.03 -2.18 -17.10
N LEU A 73 -7.68 -2.40 -15.96
CA LEU A 73 -7.02 -2.87 -14.75
C LEU A 73 -6.38 -4.25 -14.94
N ASP A 74 -7.11 -5.18 -15.56
CA ASP A 74 -6.61 -6.53 -15.87
C ASP A 74 -5.36 -6.48 -16.76
N SER A 75 -5.42 -5.68 -17.82
CA SER A 75 -4.32 -5.46 -18.76
C SER A 75 -3.10 -4.83 -18.08
N ALA A 76 -3.31 -3.86 -17.19
CA ALA A 76 -2.23 -3.16 -16.49
C ALA A 76 -1.40 -4.08 -15.58
N VAL A 77 -1.92 -5.25 -15.18
CA VAL A 77 -1.20 -6.26 -14.40
C VAL A 77 -0.95 -7.57 -15.17
N SER A 78 -1.28 -7.61 -16.47
CA SER A 78 -1.13 -8.81 -17.31
C SER A 78 -0.48 -8.52 -18.67
N ASN A 79 0.08 -7.33 -18.87
CA ASN A 79 0.77 -6.96 -20.09
C ASN A 79 2.19 -6.47 -19.76
N VAL A 80 3.20 -7.25 -20.18
CA VAL A 80 4.61 -6.95 -19.89
C VAL A 80 5.03 -5.67 -20.62
N GLU A 81 5.50 -4.69 -19.85
CA GLU A 81 5.92 -3.36 -20.32
C GLU A 81 7.45 -3.23 -20.42
N ALA A 82 8.20 -4.04 -19.67
CA ALA A 82 9.66 -4.02 -19.67
C ALA A 82 10.23 -5.44 -19.80
N GLN A 83 11.08 -5.68 -20.79
CA GLN A 83 11.73 -6.97 -20.94
C GLN A 83 12.73 -7.21 -19.80
N CYS A 84 12.92 -8.47 -19.41
CA CYS A 84 14.03 -8.90 -18.58
C CYS A 84 14.70 -10.11 -19.26
N GLY A 85 15.97 -9.98 -19.64
CA GLY A 85 16.71 -11.06 -20.31
C GLY A 85 17.10 -12.20 -19.38
N ARG A 86 17.21 -11.94 -18.07
CA ARG A 86 17.59 -12.88 -17.02
C ARG A 86 16.56 -12.93 -15.89
N MET A 87 15.33 -13.30 -16.22
CA MET A 87 14.30 -13.56 -15.21
C MET A 87 14.57 -14.89 -14.52
N VAL A 88 14.61 -14.89 -13.19
CA VAL A 88 14.80 -16.11 -12.38
C VAL A 88 13.71 -16.22 -11.32
N THR A 89 13.27 -17.43 -11.04
CA THR A 89 12.39 -17.70 -9.91
C THR A 89 13.23 -18.01 -8.68
N LEU A 90 13.04 -17.25 -7.60
CA LEU A 90 13.70 -17.47 -6.31
C LEU A 90 12.68 -17.93 -5.26
N GLY A 91 13.12 -18.83 -4.38
CA GLY A 91 12.25 -19.42 -3.38
C GLY A 91 11.19 -20.34 -3.97
N GLY A 92 10.18 -20.64 -3.16
CA GLY A 92 9.12 -21.57 -3.48
C GLY A 92 9.21 -22.89 -2.72
N ARG A 93 8.08 -23.35 -2.21
CA ARG A 93 7.86 -24.75 -1.84
C ARG A 93 6.67 -25.31 -2.59
N ILE A 94 6.77 -26.57 -2.99
CA ILE A 94 5.61 -27.27 -3.56
C ILE A 94 4.59 -27.46 -2.44
N THR A 95 3.43 -26.84 -2.60
CA THR A 95 2.26 -27.03 -1.74
C THR A 95 1.18 -27.75 -2.55
N CYS A 96 0.57 -28.77 -1.95
CA CYS A 96 -0.47 -29.55 -2.60
C CYS A 96 -1.72 -29.52 -1.72
N SER A 97 -2.87 -29.18 -2.32
CA SER A 97 -4.17 -29.35 -1.71
C SER A 97 -4.77 -30.68 -2.14
N CYS A 98 -4.91 -31.62 -1.20
CA CYS A 98 -5.55 -32.91 -1.45
C CYS A 98 -7.02 -32.75 -1.88
N GLU A 99 -7.72 -31.77 -1.30
CA GLU A 99 -9.12 -31.47 -1.63
C GLU A 99 -9.28 -30.94 -3.05
N LYS A 100 -8.38 -30.04 -3.48
CA LYS A 100 -8.40 -29.46 -4.83
C LYS A 100 -7.68 -30.31 -5.89
N LYS A 101 -6.99 -31.40 -5.48
CA LYS A 101 -6.07 -32.20 -6.31
C LYS A 101 -5.10 -31.34 -7.13
N LEU A 102 -4.62 -30.26 -6.54
CA LEU A 102 -3.79 -29.26 -7.21
C LEU A 102 -2.51 -29.05 -6.39
N CYS A 103 -1.38 -29.05 -7.09
CA CYS A 103 -0.09 -28.67 -6.53
C CYS A 103 0.39 -27.39 -7.21
N GLY A 104 0.91 -26.47 -6.42
CA GLY A 104 1.53 -25.24 -6.90
C GLY A 104 2.82 -24.96 -6.14
N VAL A 105 3.60 -23.99 -6.63
CA VAL A 105 4.74 -23.48 -5.89
C VAL A 105 4.28 -22.24 -5.15
N ASP A 106 4.38 -22.28 -3.82
CA ASP A 106 3.98 -21.18 -2.94
C ASP A 106 5.22 -20.49 -2.38
N GLY A 107 5.17 -19.17 -2.25
CA GLY A 107 6.27 -18.32 -1.75
C GLY A 107 7.38 -18.00 -2.75
N ALA A 108 7.33 -18.53 -3.98
CA ALA A 108 8.30 -18.20 -5.03
C ALA A 108 8.02 -16.82 -5.64
N LYS A 109 9.06 -16.04 -5.93
CA LYS A 109 8.93 -14.75 -6.64
C LYS A 109 9.91 -14.69 -7.81
N MET A 110 9.48 -14.04 -8.89
CA MET A 110 10.29 -13.79 -10.08
C MET A 110 11.16 -12.54 -9.90
N VAL A 111 12.47 -12.66 -10.10
CA VAL A 111 13.47 -11.60 -9.92
C VAL A 111 14.23 -11.40 -11.21
N CYS A 112 14.35 -10.15 -11.65
CA CYS A 112 15.14 -9.80 -12.81
C CYS A 112 16.62 -9.64 -12.44
N LEU A 113 17.51 -10.37 -13.11
CA LEU A 113 18.96 -10.32 -12.92
C LEU A 113 19.71 -9.70 -14.11
N ASP A 114 19.02 -8.88 -14.90
CA ASP A 114 19.69 -8.05 -15.90
C ASP A 114 20.68 -7.10 -15.21
N PRO A 115 21.88 -6.87 -15.77
CA PRO A 115 22.95 -6.14 -15.09
C PRO A 115 22.58 -4.74 -14.56
N ASP A 116 21.64 -4.05 -15.22
CA ASP A 116 21.17 -2.70 -14.89
C ASP A 116 20.00 -2.67 -13.87
N VAL A 117 19.42 -3.82 -13.55
CA VAL A 117 18.27 -3.97 -12.63
C VAL A 117 18.59 -4.83 -11.43
N MET A 118 19.55 -5.76 -11.58
CA MET A 118 19.87 -6.74 -10.54
C MET A 118 20.25 -6.04 -9.22
N PRO A 119 19.85 -6.60 -8.07
CA PRO A 119 20.32 -6.10 -6.78
C PRO A 119 21.85 -6.20 -6.73
N PRO A 120 22.58 -5.20 -6.21
CA PRO A 120 24.03 -5.27 -6.18
C PRO A 120 24.47 -6.37 -5.19
N PRO A 121 25.20 -7.41 -5.61
CA PRO A 121 25.62 -8.48 -4.71
C PRO A 121 26.39 -7.93 -3.50
N ARG A 122 26.14 -8.51 -2.32
CA ARG A 122 26.77 -8.15 -1.02
C ARG A 122 26.46 -6.75 -0.47
N HIS A 123 25.78 -5.90 -1.22
CA HIS A 123 25.41 -4.53 -0.83
C HIS A 123 23.92 -4.24 -1.07
N CYS A 124 23.14 -5.28 -1.34
CA CYS A 124 21.70 -5.18 -1.52
C CYS A 124 20.96 -5.29 -0.19
N HIS A 125 19.91 -4.49 -0.04
CA HIS A 125 18.95 -4.63 1.04
C HIS A 125 17.57 -4.95 0.50
N ALA A 126 16.88 -5.92 1.13
CA ALA A 126 15.52 -6.31 0.77
C ALA A 126 14.59 -6.12 1.97
N LEU A 127 13.41 -5.53 1.71
CA LEU A 127 12.31 -5.48 2.67
C LEU A 127 11.21 -6.43 2.19
N ASN A 128 10.95 -7.48 2.96
CA ASN A 128 10.00 -8.53 2.60
C ASN A 128 8.83 -8.51 3.57
N PHE A 129 7.66 -8.10 3.10
CA PHE A 129 6.44 -7.97 3.89
C PHE A 129 5.47 -9.12 3.60
N GLY A 130 5.00 -9.75 4.67
CA GLY A 130 4.14 -10.93 4.65
C GLY A 130 4.89 -12.16 4.14
N ILE A 131 5.47 -12.88 5.09
CA ILE A 131 6.28 -14.08 4.82
C ILE A 131 5.41 -15.32 5.00
N GLY A 132 4.36 -15.19 5.80
CA GLY A 132 3.57 -16.28 6.36
C GLY A 132 4.49 -17.18 7.17
N TYR A 133 4.83 -18.31 6.57
CA TYR A 133 5.73 -19.32 7.14
C TYR A 133 6.66 -19.93 6.08
N GLU A 134 6.83 -19.29 4.93
CA GLU A 134 7.69 -19.75 3.82
C GLU A 134 8.85 -18.76 3.64
N PHE A 135 10.06 -19.19 3.98
CA PHE A 135 11.25 -18.31 4.04
C PHE A 135 12.21 -18.54 2.87
N SER A 136 11.90 -19.44 1.95
CA SER A 136 12.88 -19.86 0.93
C SER A 136 13.27 -18.73 -0.02
N PHE A 137 12.36 -17.79 -0.30
CA PHE A 137 12.67 -16.57 -1.06
C PHE A 137 13.67 -15.69 -0.30
N ASP A 138 13.41 -15.46 0.99
CA ASP A 138 14.29 -14.67 1.85
C ASP A 138 15.69 -15.29 1.98
N GLU A 139 15.75 -16.61 2.18
CA GLU A 139 16.99 -17.38 2.24
C GLU A 139 17.76 -17.30 0.92
N ALA A 140 17.07 -17.34 -0.22
CA ALA A 140 17.69 -17.17 -1.53
C ALA A 140 18.34 -15.78 -1.68
N LEU A 141 17.70 -14.71 -1.19
CA LEU A 141 18.28 -13.36 -1.20
C LEU A 141 19.47 -13.23 -0.24
N VAL A 142 19.43 -13.89 0.92
CA VAL A 142 20.58 -13.94 1.83
C VAL A 142 21.76 -14.67 1.18
N ASN A 143 21.50 -15.78 0.49
CA ASN A 143 22.52 -16.55 -0.23
C ASN A 143 23.07 -15.78 -1.44
N TYR A 144 22.25 -14.94 -2.07
CA TYR A 144 22.69 -13.96 -3.08
C TYR A 144 23.62 -12.89 -2.48
N GLY A 145 23.53 -12.66 -1.17
CA GLY A 145 24.36 -11.73 -0.40
C GLY A 145 23.63 -10.47 0.06
N CYS A 146 22.30 -10.43 0.01
CA CYS A 146 21.55 -9.29 0.53
C CYS A 146 21.43 -9.34 2.06
N ARG A 147 21.27 -8.15 2.65
CA ARG A 147 20.65 -8.03 3.98
C ARG A 147 19.14 -8.00 3.80
N VAL A 148 18.43 -8.90 4.44
CA VAL A 148 16.98 -9.05 4.35
C VAL A 148 16.35 -8.66 5.68
N PHE A 149 15.36 -7.77 5.62
CA PHE A 149 14.45 -7.49 6.72
C PHE A 149 13.08 -8.04 6.36
N ALA A 150 12.61 -8.93 7.21
CA ALA A 150 11.47 -9.78 6.98
C ALA A 150 10.39 -9.39 8.00
N PHE A 151 9.19 -9.06 7.54
CA PHE A 151 8.10 -8.49 8.34
C PHE A 151 6.86 -9.36 8.27
N ASP A 152 6.40 -9.86 9.41
CA ASP A 152 5.12 -10.57 9.48
C ASP A 152 4.46 -10.45 10.86
N PRO A 153 3.29 -9.80 10.98
CA PRO A 153 2.58 -9.64 12.25
C PRO A 153 1.82 -10.90 12.70
N THR A 154 1.64 -11.89 11.82
CA THR A 154 0.94 -13.15 12.07
C THR A 154 1.87 -14.24 12.56
N ASN A 155 3.18 -14.08 12.35
CA ASN A 155 4.19 -15.02 12.78
C ASN A 155 4.79 -14.62 14.15
N SER A 156 4.04 -14.93 15.21
CA SER A 156 4.40 -14.58 16.61
C SER A 156 5.76 -15.14 17.10
N ASN A 157 6.38 -16.04 16.35
CA ASN A 157 7.67 -16.64 16.68
C ASN A 157 8.73 -16.49 15.57
N ILE A 158 8.53 -15.54 14.65
CA ILE A 158 9.38 -15.35 13.47
C ILE A 158 10.86 -15.20 13.84
N THR A 159 11.15 -14.47 14.92
CA THR A 159 12.52 -14.27 15.40
C THR A 159 13.16 -15.57 15.94
N ASN A 160 12.40 -16.49 16.52
CA ASN A 160 12.93 -17.76 17.06
C ASN A 160 12.92 -18.91 16.04
N LYS A 161 11.90 -18.98 15.15
CA LYS A 161 11.78 -20.04 14.13
C LYS A 161 12.91 -19.98 13.10
N VAL A 162 13.36 -18.78 12.74
CA VAL A 162 14.54 -18.54 11.88
C VAL A 162 15.83 -19.09 12.50
N TYR A 163 15.94 -19.10 13.84
CA TYR A 163 17.08 -19.68 14.54
C TYR A 163 16.93 -21.17 14.84
N GLN A 164 15.72 -21.74 14.82
CA GLN A 164 15.48 -23.16 15.07
C GLN A 164 15.45 -24.02 13.79
N ALA A 165 14.96 -23.50 12.66
CA ALA A 165 14.89 -24.25 11.39
C ALA A 165 16.28 -24.65 10.83
N ASN A 166 17.33 -23.92 11.18
CA ASN A 166 18.71 -24.22 10.81
C ASN A 166 19.30 -25.48 11.50
N TYR A 167 18.60 -26.11 12.45
CA TYR A 167 19.07 -27.34 13.10
C TYR A 167 18.53 -28.63 12.46
N THR A 168 17.40 -28.57 11.75
CA THR A 168 16.67 -29.79 11.34
C THR A 168 16.68 -30.09 9.84
N GLN A 169 17.05 -29.15 8.96
CA GLN A 169 17.01 -29.36 7.49
C GLN A 169 18.39 -29.57 6.81
N GLY A 170 19.48 -29.75 7.58
CA GLY A 170 20.76 -30.22 7.01
C GLY A 170 21.50 -29.26 6.08
N LEU A 171 20.99 -28.05 5.83
CA LEU A 171 21.75 -26.97 5.21
C LEU A 171 22.63 -26.35 6.28
N ALA A 172 23.94 -26.59 6.16
CA ALA A 172 24.92 -26.22 7.16
C ALA A 172 24.89 -24.71 7.47
N ALA A 173 24.26 -24.33 8.59
CA ALA A 173 24.79 -23.23 9.37
C ALA A 173 26.26 -23.58 9.66
N PRO A 174 27.24 -22.73 9.30
CA PRO A 174 28.62 -22.98 9.67
C PRO A 174 28.65 -23.24 11.18
N LYS A 175 29.13 -24.41 11.61
CA LYS A 175 29.28 -24.71 13.03
C LYS A 175 29.96 -23.49 13.66
N PRO A 176 29.40 -22.89 14.72
CA PRO A 176 30.07 -21.78 15.39
C PRO A 176 31.48 -22.28 15.73
N ARG A 177 32.51 -21.62 15.15
CA ARG A 177 33.87 -21.88 15.57
C ARG A 177 33.88 -21.66 17.07
N ARG A 178 34.38 -22.65 17.80
CA ARG A 178 34.27 -22.79 19.26
C ARG A 178 34.83 -21.58 20.05
N ASP A 179 35.47 -20.62 19.36
CA ASP A 179 36.09 -19.42 19.91
C ASP A 179 35.49 -18.06 19.48
N SER A 180 34.49 -18.00 18.60
CA SER A 180 33.94 -16.69 18.18
C SER A 180 32.69 -16.32 18.98
N ARG A 181 32.81 -15.35 19.91
CA ARG A 181 31.68 -14.60 20.50
C ARG A 181 30.85 -13.81 19.46
N ALA A 182 31.25 -13.84 18.19
CA ALA A 182 30.57 -13.18 17.09
C ALA A 182 29.38 -14.02 16.59
N PRO A 183 28.21 -13.39 16.34
CA PRO A 183 27.10 -14.09 15.68
C PRO A 183 27.52 -14.62 14.30
N SER A 184 26.91 -15.75 13.90
CA SER A 184 27.10 -16.36 12.58
C SER A 184 26.85 -15.33 11.45
N PRO A 185 27.47 -15.48 10.26
CA PRO A 185 27.24 -14.57 9.14
C PRO A 185 25.74 -14.39 8.80
N LEU A 186 24.97 -15.48 8.86
CA LEU A 186 23.51 -15.51 8.70
C LEU A 186 22.76 -14.61 9.71
N ARG A 187 23.23 -14.53 10.97
CA ARG A 187 22.66 -13.67 12.01
C ARG A 187 22.81 -12.17 11.72
N ARG A 188 23.69 -11.77 10.79
CA ARG A 188 23.93 -10.36 10.44
C ARG A 188 23.21 -9.93 9.16
N THR A 189 22.71 -10.88 8.39
CA THR A 189 22.15 -10.64 7.06
C THR A 189 20.66 -10.90 7.01
N PHE A 190 20.06 -11.58 7.99
CA PHE A 190 18.62 -11.83 8.02
C PHE A 190 18.00 -11.36 9.34
N HIS A 191 16.99 -10.49 9.25
CA HIS A 191 16.33 -9.85 10.38
C HIS A 191 14.82 -10.05 10.28
N ALA A 192 14.24 -10.86 11.16
CA ALA A 192 12.80 -11.09 11.20
C ALA A 192 12.11 -10.28 12.31
N LEU A 193 11.05 -9.56 11.94
CA LEU A 193 10.34 -8.58 12.74
C LEU A 193 8.84 -8.92 12.76
N ASN A 194 8.27 -8.99 13.96
CA ASN A 194 6.83 -9.18 14.15
C ASN A 194 6.09 -7.83 13.99
N LEU A 195 6.18 -7.25 12.80
CA LEU A 195 5.56 -5.98 12.41
C LEU A 195 4.88 -6.18 11.06
N GLY A 196 3.75 -5.51 10.84
CA GLY A 196 3.05 -5.48 9.57
C GLY A 196 3.28 -4.20 8.79
N LEU A 197 3.00 -4.25 7.48
CA LEU A 197 2.94 -3.07 6.63
C LEU A 197 1.48 -2.61 6.52
N GLY A 198 1.22 -1.31 6.69
CA GLY A 198 -0.13 -0.77 6.64
C GLY A 198 -0.18 0.67 6.11
N PRO A 199 -1.36 1.17 5.72
CA PRO A 199 -1.55 2.52 5.18
C PRO A 199 -1.46 3.62 6.25
N LYS A 200 -1.24 3.26 7.50
CA LYS A 200 -0.99 4.16 8.64
C LYS A 200 -0.34 3.35 9.76
N ASP A 201 0.34 4.04 10.66
CA ASP A 201 0.83 3.42 11.89
C ASP A 201 -0.35 3.13 12.83
N HIS A 202 -0.54 1.86 13.19
CA HIS A 202 -1.61 1.44 14.09
C HIS A 202 -1.33 0.06 14.70
N THR A 203 -2.11 -0.27 15.73
CA THR A 203 -2.08 -1.59 16.36
C THR A 203 -3.46 -2.24 16.24
N LEU A 204 -3.49 -3.53 15.91
CA LEU A 204 -4.72 -4.32 15.87
C LEU A 204 -4.58 -5.57 16.71
N PHE A 205 -5.69 -6.04 17.26
CA PHE A 205 -5.77 -7.35 17.87
C PHE A 205 -6.08 -8.38 16.78
N LEU A 206 -5.12 -9.27 16.51
CA LEU A 206 -5.27 -10.36 15.55
C LEU A 206 -5.67 -11.63 16.28
N ASN A 207 -6.79 -12.21 15.88
CA ASN A 207 -7.19 -13.56 16.26
C ASN A 207 -6.60 -14.55 15.25
N LEU A 208 -5.41 -15.08 15.56
CA LEU A 208 -4.71 -15.99 14.65
C LEU A 208 -5.13 -17.43 14.91
N THR A 209 -5.55 -18.13 13.86
CA THR A 209 -5.80 -19.59 13.90
C THR A 209 -4.52 -20.35 13.60
N GLU A 210 -4.00 -21.09 14.58
CA GLU A 210 -2.80 -21.93 14.37
C GLU A 210 -3.15 -23.24 13.64
N ASP A 211 -4.32 -23.84 13.92
CA ASP A 211 -4.78 -25.12 13.33
C ASP A 211 -6.31 -25.16 13.06
N GLY A 212 -6.93 -23.99 12.81
CA GLY A 212 -8.38 -23.86 12.63
C GLY A 212 -9.23 -24.13 13.89
N ARG A 213 -8.60 -24.45 15.03
CA ARG A 213 -9.26 -24.80 16.30
C ARG A 213 -8.81 -23.98 17.50
N TYR A 214 -7.64 -23.32 17.43
CA TYR A 214 -7.10 -22.53 18.53
C TYR A 214 -6.79 -21.11 18.04
N TYR A 215 -7.37 -20.13 18.72
CA TYR A 215 -7.14 -18.71 18.44
C TYR A 215 -6.11 -18.18 19.44
N ARG A 216 -4.96 -17.72 18.93
CA ARG A 216 -4.03 -16.91 19.72
C ARG A 216 -4.30 -15.45 19.42
N GLY A 217 -4.81 -14.73 20.41
CA GLY A 217 -4.89 -13.28 20.36
C GLY A 217 -3.49 -12.68 20.41
N ASN A 218 -3.11 -11.93 19.38
CA ASN A 218 -1.84 -11.22 19.33
C ASN A 218 -2.09 -9.73 19.05
N ILE A 219 -1.42 -8.84 19.78
CA ILE A 219 -1.39 -7.43 19.42
C ILE A 219 -0.32 -7.28 18.34
N ALA A 220 -0.73 -6.89 17.15
CA ALA A 220 0.14 -6.69 16.01
C ALA A 220 0.23 -5.19 15.68
N THR A 221 1.46 -4.73 15.50
CA THR A 221 1.77 -3.37 15.10
C THR A 221 1.99 -3.33 13.60
N PHE A 222 1.30 -2.42 12.93
CA PHE A 222 1.43 -2.14 11.52
C PHE A 222 2.02 -0.74 11.34
N LEU A 223 2.98 -0.62 10.43
CA LEU A 223 3.70 0.62 10.14
C LEU A 223 3.53 1.00 8.67
N THR A 224 3.55 2.29 8.36
CA THR A 224 3.74 2.74 6.97
C THR A 224 5.14 2.38 6.48
N TYR A 225 5.34 2.34 5.17
CA TYR A 225 6.67 2.12 4.59
C TYR A 225 7.69 3.14 5.12
N ARG A 226 7.30 4.42 5.27
CA ARG A 226 8.16 5.46 5.85
C ARG A 226 8.52 5.18 7.30
N SER A 227 7.57 4.72 8.10
CA SER A 227 7.84 4.34 9.48
C SER A 227 8.79 3.14 9.55
N VAL A 228 8.65 2.16 8.65
CA VAL A 228 9.60 1.05 8.52
C VAL A 228 11.01 1.58 8.20
N LEU A 229 11.15 2.46 7.20
CA LEU A 229 12.46 3.06 6.89
C LEU A 229 13.06 3.77 8.11
N ARG A 230 12.27 4.58 8.82
CA ARG A 230 12.74 5.32 10.01
C ARG A 230 13.23 4.42 11.14
N ILE A 231 12.52 3.33 11.46
CA ILE A 231 12.94 2.43 12.55
C ILE A 231 14.19 1.62 12.19
N LEU A 232 14.49 1.48 10.90
CA LEU A 232 15.70 0.82 10.39
C LEU A 232 16.84 1.81 10.12
N ASP A 233 16.71 3.07 10.54
CA ASP A 233 17.68 4.15 10.29
C ASP A 233 17.88 4.47 8.80
N ASN A 234 16.75 4.58 8.07
CA ASN A 234 16.65 4.94 6.64
C ASN A 234 17.62 4.18 5.73
N PRO A 235 17.54 2.84 5.71
CA PRO A 235 18.45 2.05 4.89
C PRO A 235 18.20 2.33 3.41
N ARG A 236 19.25 2.17 2.59
CA ARG A 236 19.07 1.91 1.16
C ARG A 236 18.21 0.65 1.00
N VAL A 237 17.27 0.62 0.06
CA VAL A 237 16.42 -0.55 -0.24
C VAL A 237 16.49 -0.80 -1.74
N ASP A 238 16.81 -2.03 -2.13
CA ASP A 238 16.95 -2.46 -3.53
C ASP A 238 15.74 -3.27 -4.01
N ILE A 239 15.20 -4.11 -3.13
CA ILE A 239 14.05 -4.98 -3.41
C ILE A 239 12.98 -4.76 -2.34
N ILE A 240 11.73 -4.65 -2.78
CA ILE A 240 10.57 -4.74 -1.90
C ILE A 240 9.75 -5.95 -2.34
N LYS A 241 9.50 -6.90 -1.43
CA LYS A 241 8.44 -7.90 -1.59
C LYS A 241 7.22 -7.44 -0.79
N ILE A 242 6.04 -7.39 -1.40
CA ILE A 242 4.76 -7.06 -0.74
C ILE A 242 3.76 -8.19 -0.99
N ASP A 243 3.37 -8.87 0.07
CA ASP A 243 2.45 -10.00 0.01
C ASP A 243 1.65 -10.04 1.32
N ILE A 244 0.69 -9.13 1.47
CA ILE A 244 0.10 -8.76 2.78
C ILE A 244 -1.42 -8.90 2.81
N GLU A 245 -1.95 -9.79 1.97
CA GLU A 245 -3.32 -10.31 2.02
C GLU A 245 -4.39 -9.21 1.90
N GLY A 246 -4.31 -8.39 0.85
CA GLY A 246 -5.42 -7.52 0.43
C GLY A 246 -5.30 -6.04 0.78
N VAL A 247 -4.30 -5.64 1.57
CA VAL A 247 -4.06 -4.22 1.91
C VAL A 247 -2.95 -3.56 1.08
N GLU A 248 -2.41 -4.26 0.08
CA GLU A 248 -1.33 -3.80 -0.82
C GLU A 248 -1.68 -2.45 -1.45
N TRP A 249 -2.91 -2.34 -1.96
CA TRP A 249 -3.36 -1.17 -2.70
C TRP A 249 -3.48 0.07 -1.82
N GLN A 250 -3.94 -0.07 -0.59
CA GLN A 250 -4.02 1.04 0.37
C GLN A 250 -2.63 1.48 0.80
N VAL A 251 -1.71 0.53 1.02
CA VAL A 251 -0.31 0.83 1.36
C VAL A 251 0.37 1.58 0.22
N LEU A 252 0.28 1.06 -1.01
CA LEU A 252 0.87 1.71 -2.17
C LEU A 252 0.22 3.06 -2.46
N GLN A 253 -1.09 3.19 -2.28
CA GLN A 253 -1.76 4.47 -2.41
C GLN A 253 -1.23 5.50 -1.41
N GLU A 254 -1.05 5.13 -0.14
CA GLU A 254 -0.45 6.02 0.87
C GLU A 254 0.98 6.41 0.50
N LEU A 255 1.82 5.42 0.19
CA LEU A 255 3.23 5.63 -0.16
C LEU A 255 3.38 6.56 -1.37
N LEU A 256 2.62 6.32 -2.44
CA LEU A 256 2.76 6.98 -3.74
C LEU A 256 2.05 8.34 -3.82
N SER A 257 1.09 8.61 -2.93
CA SER A 257 0.41 9.91 -2.86
C SER A 257 1.21 10.94 -2.05
N ALA A 258 2.21 10.49 -1.30
CA ALA A 258 3.06 11.37 -0.51
C ALA A 258 4.08 12.14 -1.40
N PRO A 259 4.37 13.42 -1.11
CA PRO A 259 5.24 14.27 -1.95
C PRO A 259 6.65 13.72 -2.16
N ASP A 260 7.18 13.00 -1.17
CA ASP A 260 8.50 12.40 -1.10
C ASP A 260 8.48 10.89 -1.46
N ALA A 261 7.47 10.43 -2.22
CA ALA A 261 7.41 9.06 -2.74
C ALA A 261 8.64 8.70 -3.59
N ALA A 262 9.09 9.64 -4.44
CA ALA A 262 10.26 9.44 -5.30
C ALA A 262 11.54 9.23 -4.47
N GLU A 263 11.70 9.97 -3.37
CA GLU A 263 12.84 9.84 -2.46
C GLU A 263 12.79 8.52 -1.69
N ALA A 264 11.63 8.17 -1.11
CA ALA A 264 11.47 6.92 -0.36
C ALA A 264 11.72 5.66 -1.20
N LEU A 265 11.47 5.74 -2.51
CA LEU A 265 11.70 4.65 -3.44
C LEU A 265 12.98 4.84 -4.27
N GLN A 266 13.81 5.87 -4.05
CA GLN A 266 14.88 6.28 -4.99
C GLN A 266 15.91 5.19 -5.33
N HIS A 267 16.13 4.23 -4.43
CA HIS A 267 17.09 3.14 -4.64
C HIS A 267 16.46 1.81 -5.03
N VAL A 268 15.13 1.69 -4.94
CA VAL A 268 14.40 0.45 -5.20
C VAL A 268 14.46 0.12 -6.69
N ARG A 269 14.95 -1.06 -7.03
CA ARG A 269 15.05 -1.53 -8.43
C ARG A 269 13.92 -2.47 -8.79
N GLN A 270 13.39 -3.20 -7.81
CA GLN A 270 12.37 -4.21 -8.04
C GLN A 270 11.32 -4.19 -6.94
N ILE A 271 10.04 -4.21 -7.34
CA ILE A 271 8.89 -4.41 -6.46
C ILE A 271 8.24 -5.71 -6.90
N LEU A 272 8.26 -6.70 -6.00
CA LEU A 272 7.67 -8.01 -6.18
C LEU A 272 6.40 -8.03 -5.35
N MET A 273 5.23 -8.14 -5.97
CA MET A 273 3.98 -7.98 -5.26
C MET A 273 3.00 -9.09 -5.61
N GLU A 274 2.34 -9.65 -4.60
CA GLU A 274 1.10 -10.38 -4.86
C GLU A 274 -0.05 -9.37 -4.94
N VAL A 275 -0.64 -9.26 -6.14
CA VAL A 275 -1.84 -8.48 -6.40
C VAL A 275 -3.03 -9.22 -5.82
N HIS A 276 -3.67 -8.59 -4.84
CA HIS A 276 -4.97 -9.02 -4.31
C HIS A 276 -6.09 -8.06 -4.74
N PHE A 277 -6.97 -8.54 -5.62
CA PHE A 277 -8.18 -7.81 -6.04
C PHE A 277 -9.44 -8.24 -5.27
N ASP A 278 -9.35 -8.84 -4.08
CA ASP A 278 -10.54 -9.24 -3.28
C ASP A 278 -11.47 -8.07 -2.91
N PHE A 279 -10.98 -6.84 -3.03
CA PHE A 279 -11.80 -5.64 -2.86
C PHE A 279 -12.82 -5.45 -4.00
N LEU A 280 -12.62 -6.11 -5.15
CA LEU A 280 -13.59 -6.22 -6.22
C LEU A 280 -14.51 -7.39 -5.87
N LYS A 281 -15.79 -7.11 -5.58
CA LYS A 281 -16.80 -8.13 -5.32
C LYS A 281 -17.94 -8.08 -6.34
N PRO A 282 -18.50 -9.23 -6.76
CA PRO A 282 -19.52 -9.28 -7.80
C PRO A 282 -20.85 -8.61 -7.41
N ASP A 283 -21.10 -8.47 -6.11
CA ASP A 283 -22.29 -7.82 -5.53
C ASP A 283 -22.12 -6.31 -5.30
N MET A 284 -20.96 -5.74 -5.63
CA MET A 284 -20.76 -4.29 -5.56
C MET A 284 -21.57 -3.56 -6.64
N ASN A 285 -22.11 -2.40 -6.28
CA ASN A 285 -22.70 -1.50 -7.29
C ASN A 285 -21.60 -0.95 -8.24
N ALA A 286 -22.04 -0.53 -9.43
CA ALA A 286 -21.15 -0.07 -10.51
C ALA A 286 -20.22 1.07 -10.06
N GLU A 287 -20.75 2.06 -9.34
CA GLU A 287 -20.00 3.20 -8.82
C GLU A 287 -18.85 2.79 -7.89
N LYS A 288 -19.10 1.87 -6.94
CA LYS A 288 -18.07 1.37 -6.02
C LYS A 288 -17.02 0.56 -6.76
N LEU A 289 -17.43 -0.24 -7.75
CA LEU A 289 -16.52 -1.06 -8.54
C LEU A 289 -15.59 -0.17 -9.39
N LEU A 290 -16.15 0.85 -10.06
CA LEU A 290 -15.38 1.86 -10.78
C LEU A 290 -14.40 2.59 -9.87
N LYS A 291 -14.88 3.12 -8.73
CA LYS A 291 -14.02 3.82 -7.77
C LYS A 291 -12.87 2.96 -7.29
N ALA A 292 -13.11 1.67 -7.04
CA ALA A 292 -12.09 0.74 -6.58
C ALA A 292 -11.07 0.43 -7.70
N ALA A 293 -11.54 0.14 -8.92
CA ALA A 293 -10.67 -0.13 -10.05
C ALA A 293 -9.81 1.09 -10.44
N TRP A 294 -10.39 2.29 -10.44
CA TRP A 294 -9.65 3.53 -10.71
C TRP A 294 -8.59 3.84 -9.65
N ARG A 295 -8.82 3.51 -8.39
CA ARG A 295 -7.80 3.67 -7.33
C ARG A 295 -6.59 2.76 -7.60
N ALA A 296 -6.84 1.50 -7.97
CA ALA A 296 -5.76 0.57 -8.32
C ALA A 296 -5.01 1.01 -9.59
N LEU A 297 -5.73 1.42 -10.64
CA LEU A 297 -5.14 1.98 -11.85
C LEU A 297 -4.26 3.21 -11.57
N ARG A 298 -4.69 4.11 -10.67
CA ARG A 298 -3.89 5.29 -10.27
C ARG A 298 -2.60 4.89 -9.56
N VAL A 299 -2.62 3.85 -8.72
CA VAL A 299 -1.41 3.30 -8.10
C VAL A 299 -0.44 2.77 -9.15
N LEU A 300 -0.93 1.96 -10.10
CA LEU A 300 -0.10 1.43 -11.19
C LEU A 300 0.47 2.54 -12.07
N GLN A 301 -0.33 3.57 -12.37
CA GLN A 301 0.12 4.75 -13.09
C GLN A 301 1.24 5.49 -12.35
N ARG A 302 1.09 5.73 -11.03
CA ARG A 302 2.14 6.39 -10.24
C ARG A 302 3.41 5.57 -10.15
N LEU A 303 3.31 4.24 -10.08
CA LEU A 303 4.48 3.36 -10.17
C LEU A 303 5.20 3.52 -11.52
N ARG A 304 4.45 3.54 -12.62
CA ARG A 304 4.98 3.77 -13.96
C ARG A 304 5.65 5.12 -14.10
N GLU A 305 5.05 6.18 -13.56
CA GLU A 305 5.63 7.54 -13.56
C GLU A 305 6.92 7.63 -12.72
N LEU A 306 7.09 6.75 -11.73
CA LEU A 306 8.35 6.59 -10.99
C LEU A 306 9.34 5.62 -11.67
N GLY A 307 9.02 5.11 -12.87
CA GLY A 307 9.86 4.25 -13.69
C GLY A 307 9.72 2.75 -13.43
N PHE A 308 8.75 2.32 -12.62
CA PHE A 308 8.48 0.90 -12.38
C PHE A 308 7.54 0.34 -13.45
N HIS A 309 8.03 -0.61 -14.23
CA HIS A 309 7.30 -1.24 -15.33
C HIS A 309 7.14 -2.73 -15.09
N LEU A 310 6.01 -3.30 -15.50
CA LEU A 310 5.75 -4.73 -15.38
C LEU A 310 6.70 -5.54 -16.25
N ALA A 311 7.48 -6.43 -15.65
CA ALA A 311 8.44 -7.29 -16.33
C ALA A 311 8.02 -8.75 -16.41
N ALA A 312 7.27 -9.21 -15.42
CA ALA A 312 6.69 -10.54 -15.41
C ALA A 312 5.45 -10.56 -14.51
N PHE A 313 4.57 -11.51 -14.76
CA PHE A 313 3.45 -11.83 -13.89
C PHE A 313 3.11 -13.32 -14.01
N ASP A 314 2.57 -13.88 -12.93
CA ASP A 314 2.01 -15.24 -12.91
C ASP A 314 0.66 -15.22 -12.19
N LEU A 315 -0.26 -16.09 -12.59
CA LEU A 315 -1.49 -16.30 -11.82
C LEU A 315 -1.16 -17.15 -10.58
N ASN A 316 -1.82 -16.89 -9.46
CA ASN A 316 -1.64 -17.69 -8.25
C ASN A 316 -2.08 -19.15 -8.51
N ASN A 317 -1.21 -20.10 -8.24
CA ASN A 317 -1.38 -21.50 -8.69
C ASN A 317 -2.14 -22.35 -7.66
N THR A 318 -2.36 -21.85 -6.44
CA THR A 318 -2.82 -22.64 -5.28
C THR A 318 -4.18 -22.15 -4.74
N ALA A 319 -4.43 -20.85 -4.85
CA ALA A 319 -5.56 -20.16 -4.26
C ALA A 319 -6.33 -19.25 -5.23
N GLN A 320 -6.07 -19.33 -6.55
CA GLN A 320 -6.71 -18.45 -7.54
C GLN A 320 -8.22 -18.31 -7.36
N LYS A 321 -8.68 -17.06 -7.31
CA LYS A 321 -10.09 -16.71 -7.44
C LYS A 321 -10.33 -15.88 -8.70
N TYR A 322 -11.59 -15.84 -9.12
CA TYR A 322 -12.03 -15.05 -10.26
C TYR A 322 -13.30 -14.27 -9.90
N MET A 323 -13.40 -13.05 -10.40
CA MET A 323 -14.64 -12.31 -10.52
C MET A 323 -15.21 -12.49 -11.94
N ALA A 324 -16.51 -12.71 -12.04
CA ALA A 324 -17.24 -12.57 -13.29
C ALA A 324 -17.97 -11.22 -13.33
N PHE A 325 -17.83 -10.47 -14.42
CA PHE A 325 -18.61 -9.26 -14.69
C PHE A 325 -18.97 -9.23 -16.18
N GLY A 326 -20.24 -9.49 -16.50
CA GLY A 326 -20.66 -9.72 -17.89
C GLY A 326 -19.82 -10.82 -18.55
N PRO A 327 -19.18 -10.56 -19.72
CA PRO A 327 -18.32 -11.53 -20.39
C PRO A 327 -16.89 -11.60 -19.82
N LEU A 328 -16.50 -10.69 -18.92
CA LEU A 328 -15.15 -10.66 -18.35
C LEU A 328 -15.02 -11.65 -17.19
N ARG A 329 -13.94 -12.44 -17.22
CA ARG A 329 -13.50 -13.25 -16.09
C ARG A 329 -12.15 -12.73 -15.59
N LEU A 330 -12.19 -11.90 -14.57
CA LEU A 330 -11.03 -11.23 -13.98
C LEU A 330 -10.37 -12.16 -12.95
N ALA A 331 -9.08 -12.47 -13.10
CA ALA A 331 -8.35 -13.17 -12.05
C ALA A 331 -8.12 -12.20 -10.87
N LEU A 332 -8.38 -12.65 -9.65
CA LEU A 332 -8.24 -11.78 -8.48
C LEU A 332 -6.84 -11.76 -7.89
N PHE A 333 -6.09 -12.85 -8.06
CA PHE A 333 -4.73 -13.01 -7.53
C PHE A 333 -3.70 -13.14 -8.64
N ARG A 334 -2.58 -12.44 -8.51
CA ARG A 334 -1.43 -12.53 -9.42
C ARG A 334 -0.15 -12.17 -8.70
N GLU A 335 0.91 -12.86 -9.00
CA GLU A 335 2.27 -12.40 -8.72
C GLU A 335 2.69 -11.42 -9.80
N VAL A 336 3.23 -10.27 -9.43
CA VAL A 336 3.79 -9.29 -10.38
C VAL A 336 5.20 -8.89 -10.00
N THR A 337 6.05 -8.75 -11.00
CA THR A 337 7.42 -8.23 -10.89
C THR A 337 7.50 -6.92 -11.63
N LEU A 338 7.59 -5.82 -10.89
CA LEU A 338 7.83 -4.49 -11.43
C LEU A 338 9.32 -4.18 -11.33
N ILE A 339 9.93 -3.74 -12.44
CA ILE A 339 11.35 -3.35 -12.47
C ILE A 339 11.49 -1.88 -12.83
N ARG A 340 12.52 -1.25 -12.28
CA ARG A 340 12.96 0.09 -12.67
C ARG A 340 14.39 0.04 -13.15
N ARG A 341 14.58 0.31 -14.44
CA ARG A 341 15.90 0.45 -15.04
C ARG A 341 16.45 1.84 -14.72
N SER A 342 17.72 1.92 -14.33
CA SER A 342 18.40 3.21 -14.24
C SER A 342 18.43 3.86 -15.64
N PRO A 343 18.30 5.19 -15.76
CA PRO A 343 18.50 5.86 -17.05
C PRO A 343 19.85 5.45 -17.64
N ALA A 344 19.86 5.07 -18.91
CA ALA A 344 21.08 4.66 -19.61
C ALA A 344 22.15 5.74 -19.46
N GLY A 345 23.25 5.45 -18.75
CA GLY A 345 24.38 6.37 -18.57
C GLY A 345 24.82 6.64 -17.14
N VAL A 346 24.08 6.22 -16.11
CA VAL A 346 24.55 6.28 -14.72
C VAL A 346 25.07 4.91 -14.30
N LEU A 347 26.30 4.60 -14.74
CA LEU A 347 27.10 3.54 -14.13
C LEU A 347 27.48 4.02 -12.73
N GLY A 348 26.80 3.47 -11.70
CA GLY A 348 27.13 3.71 -10.29
C GLY A 348 28.37 2.96 -9.85
#